data_AF-A0A537HXD7-F1
#
_entry.id   AF-A0A537HXD7-F1
#
_cell.length_a   1.000
_cell.length_b   1.000
_cell.length_c   1.000
_cell.angle_alpha   90.00
_cell.angle_beta   90.00
_cell.angle_gamma   90.00
#
_symmetry.space_group_name_H-M   'P 1'
#
loop_
_entity.id
_entity.type
_entity.pdbx_description
1 polymer ?
#
loop_
_entity_poly.entity_id
_entity_poly.type
_entity_poly.pdbx_seq_one_letter_code
_entity_poly.pdbx_strand_id
1 'polypeptide(L)'
;MRKTILPIALFLSVSVFLASCKNDEYLLTPPPISDQSFSEEFETTSGATGNGWTFINKSSPIGAGGWIGGTFAPTLPLFSGSGYAYSFNTVAQGDAGYTIESTISNWIVSKPIMLQNGDKIVFYTNSLTLDLTATGLELRMNKHNNGTNVGDGDDPGDFDETLTTVNTFQTVNAADSYPTTWTRFEGTVRGLNKPVEGRIALRYFVPHNYQYNAATTIVAVDRFTYTSVKK
;
A
#
# COMPACT_ATOMS: atom_id res chain seq x y z
N MET A 1 -25.94 -48.94 87.51
CA MET A 1 -26.02 -47.93 86.44
C MET A 1 -24.71 -47.90 85.68
N ARG A 2 -24.64 -48.48 84.48
CA ARG A 2 -23.44 -48.50 83.61
C ARG A 2 -23.82 -47.72 82.35
N LYS A 3 -23.21 -46.54 82.14
CA LYS A 3 -23.50 -45.65 81.01
C LYS A 3 -22.66 -46.09 79.81
N THR A 4 -23.33 -46.47 78.72
CA THR A 4 -22.75 -46.82 77.42
C THR A 4 -22.54 -45.54 76.62
N ILE A 5 -21.31 -45.28 76.15
CA ILE A 5 -20.97 -44.14 75.28
C ILE A 5 -20.92 -44.66 73.84
N LEU A 6 -21.71 -44.05 72.96
CA LEU A 6 -21.83 -44.36 71.54
C LEU A 6 -20.85 -43.48 70.74
N PRO A 7 -20.07 -43.99 69.78
CA PRO A 7 -19.19 -43.14 68.97
C PRO A 7 -19.96 -42.58 67.76
N ILE A 8 -19.82 -41.27 67.55
CA ILE A 8 -20.35 -40.54 66.39
C ILE A 8 -19.33 -40.67 65.25
N ALA A 9 -19.74 -41.29 64.14
CA ALA A 9 -18.93 -41.39 62.93
C ALA A 9 -19.09 -40.12 62.07
N LEU A 10 -17.99 -39.41 61.82
CA LEU A 10 -17.93 -38.21 60.99
C LEU A 10 -17.74 -38.63 59.52
N PHE A 11 -18.75 -38.44 58.68
CA PHE A 11 -18.63 -38.65 57.22
C PHE A 11 -18.02 -37.40 56.56
N LEU A 12 -16.79 -37.50 56.07
CA LEU A 12 -16.19 -36.49 55.19
C LEU A 12 -16.72 -36.70 53.76
N SER A 13 -17.54 -35.78 53.24
CA SER A 13 -17.92 -35.75 51.83
C SER A 13 -16.79 -35.11 51.00
N VAL A 14 -16.14 -35.91 50.15
CA VAL A 14 -15.19 -35.41 49.16
C VAL A 14 -15.96 -34.95 47.93
N SER A 15 -16.09 -33.64 47.75
CA SER A 15 -16.68 -33.05 46.55
C SER A 15 -15.63 -33.05 45.43
N VAL A 16 -15.79 -33.93 44.45
CA VAL A 16 -14.96 -33.95 43.24
C VAL A 16 -15.46 -32.86 42.30
N PHE A 17 -14.69 -31.78 42.15
CA PHE A 17 -14.92 -30.79 41.10
C PHE A 17 -14.46 -31.37 39.76
N LEU A 18 -15.42 -31.78 38.91
CA LEU A 18 -15.14 -32.08 37.50
C LEU A 18 -14.95 -30.75 36.76
N ALA A 19 -13.70 -30.31 36.62
CA ALA A 19 -13.36 -29.23 35.70
C ALA A 19 -13.52 -29.77 34.26
N SER A 20 -14.58 -29.35 33.59
CA SER A 20 -14.78 -29.61 32.16
C SER A 20 -13.82 -28.71 31.36
N CYS A 21 -12.66 -29.24 31.00
CA CYS A 21 -11.75 -28.59 30.05
C CYS A 21 -12.35 -28.70 28.64
N LYS A 22 -13.31 -27.83 28.31
CA LYS A 22 -13.64 -27.61 26.89
C LYS A 22 -12.41 -26.99 26.24
N ASN A 23 -11.98 -27.56 25.12
CA ASN A 23 -10.88 -26.99 24.35
C ASN A 23 -11.37 -25.70 23.68
N ASP A 24 -11.12 -24.56 24.33
CA ASP A 24 -11.49 -23.23 23.88
C ASP A 24 -10.40 -22.59 22.97
N GLU A 25 -9.40 -23.36 22.51
CA GLU A 25 -8.36 -22.87 21.59
C GLU A 25 -8.94 -22.26 20.31
N TYR A 26 -10.11 -22.72 19.86
CA TYR A 26 -10.81 -22.15 18.70
C TYR A 26 -11.34 -20.71 18.95
N LEU A 27 -11.51 -20.30 20.21
CA LEU A 27 -11.83 -18.91 20.57
C LEU A 27 -10.60 -18.00 20.46
N LEU A 28 -9.39 -18.58 20.41
CA LEU A 28 -8.14 -17.83 20.24
C LEU A 28 -7.79 -17.61 18.76
N THR A 29 -8.36 -18.39 17.85
CA THR A 29 -8.16 -18.21 16.40
C THR A 29 -9.09 -17.11 15.89
N PRO A 30 -8.56 -15.98 15.37
CA PRO A 30 -9.40 -14.97 14.74
C PRO A 30 -10.20 -15.59 13.60
N PRO A 31 -11.45 -15.15 13.39
CA PRO A 31 -12.25 -15.64 12.27
C PRO A 31 -11.51 -15.41 10.94
N PRO A 32 -11.63 -16.34 9.98
CA PRO A 32 -10.99 -16.22 8.68
C PRO A 32 -11.49 -14.94 7.99
N ILE A 33 -10.56 -14.23 7.35
CA ILE A 33 -10.87 -13.01 6.62
C ILE A 33 -11.45 -13.41 5.27
N SER A 34 -12.64 -12.86 4.96
CA SER A 34 -13.27 -13.03 3.65
C SER A 34 -12.36 -12.51 2.54
N ASP A 35 -12.39 -13.19 1.39
CA ASP A 35 -11.68 -12.73 0.20
C ASP A 35 -12.15 -11.32 -0.20
N GLN A 36 -11.19 -10.45 -0.34
CA GLN A 36 -11.34 -9.02 -0.65
C GLN A 36 -10.39 -8.64 -1.79
N SER A 37 -10.00 -9.63 -2.61
CA SER A 37 -9.21 -9.41 -3.81
C SER A 37 -9.93 -8.48 -4.78
N PHE A 38 -9.19 -7.56 -5.40
CA PHE A 38 -9.73 -6.61 -6.37
C PHE A 38 -8.65 -6.20 -7.37
N SER A 39 -9.09 -5.64 -8.50
CA SER A 39 -8.23 -4.99 -9.47
C SER A 39 -8.72 -3.58 -9.80
N GLU A 40 -7.79 -2.74 -10.26
CA GLU A 40 -8.05 -1.41 -10.81
C GLU A 40 -7.16 -1.20 -12.04
N GLU A 41 -7.78 -0.83 -13.16
CA GLU A 41 -7.11 -0.56 -14.44
C GLU A 41 -6.91 0.96 -14.65
N PHE A 42 -7.46 1.81 -13.77
CA PHE A 42 -7.28 3.26 -13.79
C PHE A 42 -7.69 3.95 -15.11
N GLU A 43 -8.65 3.35 -15.81
CA GLU A 43 -9.22 3.85 -17.07
C GLU A 43 -9.55 5.35 -17.04
N THR A 44 -10.12 5.80 -15.92
CA THR A 44 -10.40 7.21 -15.65
C THR A 44 -10.21 7.51 -14.17
N THR A 45 -9.81 8.74 -13.84
CA THR A 45 -9.74 9.19 -12.44
C THR A 45 -11.10 9.09 -11.73
N SER A 46 -12.19 9.42 -12.43
CA SER A 46 -13.54 9.37 -11.85
C SER A 46 -13.99 7.94 -11.56
N GLY A 47 -13.68 6.98 -12.43
CA GLY A 47 -13.99 5.57 -12.22
C GLY A 47 -13.25 5.02 -11.00
N ALA A 48 -11.94 5.25 -10.94
CA ALA A 48 -11.12 4.85 -9.80
C ALA A 48 -11.58 5.50 -8.48
N THR A 49 -11.94 6.79 -8.52
CA THR A 49 -12.51 7.49 -7.35
C THR A 49 -13.85 6.86 -6.92
N GLY A 50 -14.71 6.51 -7.87
CA GLY A 50 -15.95 5.77 -7.62
C GLY A 50 -15.73 4.40 -6.99
N ASN A 51 -14.58 3.77 -7.29
CA ASN A 51 -14.11 2.52 -6.68
C ASN A 51 -13.40 2.71 -5.33
N GLY A 52 -13.33 3.95 -4.82
CA GLY A 52 -12.78 4.28 -3.51
C GLY A 52 -11.29 4.61 -3.47
N TRP A 53 -10.66 4.82 -4.65
CA TRP A 53 -9.30 5.34 -4.72
C TRP A 53 -9.25 6.85 -4.46
N THR A 54 -8.12 7.33 -3.95
CA THR A 54 -7.88 8.75 -3.68
C THR A 54 -6.56 9.18 -4.31
N PHE A 55 -6.57 10.30 -5.03
CA PHE A 55 -5.39 10.86 -5.69
C PHE A 55 -4.93 12.09 -4.92
N ILE A 56 -3.67 12.13 -4.49
CA ILE A 56 -3.15 13.19 -3.60
C ILE A 56 -1.79 13.65 -4.11
N ASN A 57 -1.61 14.97 -4.27
CA ASN A 57 -0.32 15.57 -4.51
C ASN A 57 0.20 16.18 -3.19
N LYS A 58 1.41 15.78 -2.79
CA LYS A 58 2.17 16.29 -1.65
C LYS A 58 3.60 16.65 -2.05
N SER A 59 3.79 16.94 -3.33
CA SER A 59 5.05 17.49 -3.82
C SER A 59 5.37 18.77 -3.05
N SER A 60 6.66 19.05 -2.88
CA SER A 60 7.11 20.27 -2.23
C SER A 60 8.12 20.94 -3.12
N PRO A 61 7.83 22.13 -3.65
CA PRO A 61 6.52 22.80 -3.63
C PRO A 61 5.45 22.03 -4.44
N ILE A 62 4.18 22.30 -4.16
CA ILE A 62 3.04 21.49 -4.63
C ILE A 62 2.98 21.30 -6.15
N GLY A 63 3.28 22.34 -6.93
CA GLY A 63 3.16 22.30 -8.39
C GLY A 63 1.74 21.97 -8.88
N ALA A 64 1.57 21.84 -10.20
CA ALA A 64 0.29 21.49 -10.84
C ALA A 64 0.15 19.98 -11.14
N GLY A 65 1.17 19.19 -10.82
CA GLY A 65 1.25 17.77 -11.13
C GLY A 65 0.30 16.91 -10.30
N GLY A 66 0.12 15.68 -10.74
CA GLY A 66 -0.74 14.71 -10.07
C GLY A 66 -0.97 13.48 -10.95
N TRP A 67 -1.68 12.50 -10.40
CA TRP A 67 -2.10 11.31 -11.12
C TRP A 67 -3.43 11.56 -11.84
N ILE A 68 -3.51 11.12 -13.08
CA ILE A 68 -4.69 11.26 -13.95
C ILE A 68 -4.92 9.90 -14.62
N GLY A 69 -6.16 9.43 -14.65
CA GLY A 69 -6.58 8.25 -15.42
C GLY A 69 -6.95 8.62 -16.85
N GLY A 70 -6.49 7.84 -17.82
CA GLY A 70 -6.80 8.02 -19.24
C GLY A 70 -5.68 7.47 -20.11
N THR A 71 -5.40 8.13 -21.24
CA THR A 71 -4.29 7.73 -22.11
C THR A 71 -3.36 8.90 -22.38
N PHE A 72 -2.07 8.59 -22.49
CA PHE A 72 -1.04 9.46 -23.06
C PHE A 72 -0.60 8.90 -24.43
N ALA A 73 -1.58 8.50 -25.23
CA ALA A 73 -1.38 7.95 -26.57
C ALA A 73 -1.13 9.09 -27.59
N PRO A 74 -0.33 8.86 -28.65
CA PRO A 74 0.29 7.58 -29.03
C PRO A 74 1.62 7.27 -28.34
N THR A 75 2.11 8.14 -27.45
CA THR A 75 3.50 8.10 -26.96
C THR A 75 3.75 7.03 -25.90
N LEU A 76 2.78 6.78 -25.00
CA LEU A 76 2.79 5.64 -24.08
C LEU A 76 1.69 4.66 -24.47
N PRO A 77 2.04 3.42 -24.88
CA PRO A 77 1.06 2.43 -25.29
C PRO A 77 0.20 1.98 -24.10
N LEU A 78 -1.03 1.54 -24.39
CA LEU A 78 -1.86 0.84 -23.41
C LEU A 78 -1.19 -0.46 -22.95
N PHE A 79 -1.37 -0.81 -21.68
CA PHE A 79 -1.01 -2.14 -21.21
C PHE A 79 -2.20 -3.09 -21.29
N SER A 80 -3.32 -2.69 -20.68
CA SER A 80 -4.62 -3.33 -20.84
C SER A 80 -5.73 -2.30 -21.03
N GLY A 81 -6.95 -2.79 -21.24
CA GLY A 81 -8.14 -1.95 -21.21
C GLY A 81 -8.13 -0.80 -22.21
N SER A 82 -8.57 0.38 -21.77
CA SER A 82 -8.69 1.60 -22.58
C SER A 82 -7.91 2.80 -22.03
N GLY A 83 -7.14 2.62 -20.96
CA GLY A 83 -6.49 3.68 -20.20
C GLY A 83 -5.62 3.14 -19.07
N TYR A 84 -4.96 4.05 -18.36
CA TYR A 84 -4.09 3.79 -17.22
C TYR A 84 -3.97 5.06 -16.37
N ALA A 85 -3.44 4.93 -15.15
CA ALA A 85 -3.05 6.09 -14.35
C ALA A 85 -1.68 6.58 -14.86
N TYR A 86 -1.54 7.87 -15.12
CA TYR A 86 -0.24 8.48 -15.39
C TYR A 86 -0.06 9.76 -14.59
N SER A 87 1.19 10.07 -14.29
CA SER A 87 1.57 11.29 -13.60
C SER A 87 2.76 11.93 -14.29
N PHE A 88 2.71 13.26 -14.37
CA PHE A 88 3.79 14.06 -14.86
C PHE A 88 4.65 14.54 -13.71
N ASN A 89 5.95 14.54 -13.96
CA ASN A 89 6.83 15.42 -13.23
C ASN A 89 6.61 16.87 -13.73
N THR A 90 5.67 17.63 -13.16
CA THR A 90 5.54 19.05 -13.55
C THR A 90 6.50 19.96 -12.78
N VAL A 91 7.61 19.46 -12.24
CA VAL A 91 8.64 20.33 -11.65
C VAL A 91 9.33 21.17 -12.74
N ALA A 92 9.05 20.97 -14.04
CA ALA A 92 9.70 21.72 -15.12
C ALA A 92 8.86 22.11 -16.34
N GLN A 93 7.66 22.66 -16.13
CA GLN A 93 7.15 23.59 -17.13
C GLN A 93 6.77 24.93 -16.49
N GLY A 94 7.72 25.85 -16.49
CA GLY A 94 7.44 27.28 -16.68
C GLY A 94 6.92 28.10 -15.50
N ASP A 95 6.63 27.54 -14.33
CA ASP A 95 6.28 28.36 -13.16
C ASP A 95 7.54 28.86 -12.45
N ALA A 96 7.74 30.18 -12.50
CA ALA A 96 8.88 30.88 -11.94
C ALA A 96 8.96 30.73 -10.42
N GLY A 97 9.65 29.69 -9.92
CA GLY A 97 9.86 29.53 -8.48
C GLY A 97 10.59 28.29 -7.96
N TYR A 98 11.00 27.34 -8.82
CA TYR A 98 11.46 26.02 -8.35
C TYR A 98 12.97 25.81 -8.50
N THR A 99 13.64 25.60 -7.37
CA THR A 99 15.09 25.35 -7.24
C THR A 99 15.36 23.84 -7.15
N ILE A 100 16.65 23.46 -7.10
CA ILE A 100 17.15 22.09 -6.85
C ILE A 100 16.65 21.44 -5.55
N GLU A 101 15.81 22.12 -4.76
CA GLU A 101 15.28 21.67 -3.47
C GLU A 101 13.85 21.08 -3.58
N SER A 102 13.38 20.78 -4.79
CA SER A 102 11.99 20.34 -5.03
C SER A 102 11.85 18.81 -4.90
N THR A 103 10.83 18.34 -4.19
CA THR A 103 10.46 16.92 -4.06
C THR A 103 9.15 16.63 -4.81
N ILE A 104 9.11 15.55 -5.58
CA ILE A 104 7.86 14.99 -6.13
C ILE A 104 7.32 13.97 -5.16
N SER A 105 6.02 14.07 -4.84
CA SER A 105 5.34 13.12 -3.96
C SER A 105 3.87 13.04 -4.36
N ASN A 106 3.59 12.27 -5.43
CA ASN A 106 2.25 12.09 -5.97
C ASN A 106 1.72 10.69 -5.64
N TRP A 107 0.53 10.61 -5.07
CA TRP A 107 -0.02 9.39 -4.48
C TRP A 107 -1.31 8.93 -5.15
N ILE A 108 -1.44 7.61 -5.30
CA ILE A 108 -2.72 6.91 -5.51
C ILE A 108 -2.93 6.01 -4.31
N VAL A 109 -3.98 6.26 -3.52
CA VAL A 109 -4.27 5.56 -2.27
C VAL A 109 -5.52 4.69 -2.46
N SER A 110 -5.42 3.40 -2.14
CA SER A 110 -6.52 2.43 -2.26
C SER A 110 -7.67 2.75 -1.31
N LYS A 111 -8.83 2.14 -1.53
CA LYS A 111 -9.87 2.00 -0.48
C LYS A 111 -9.32 1.26 0.76
N PRO A 112 -9.97 1.38 1.94
CA PRO A 112 -9.62 0.56 3.11
C PRO A 112 -9.74 -0.93 2.81
N ILE A 113 -8.80 -1.71 3.34
CA ILE A 113 -8.77 -3.18 3.24
C ILE A 113 -8.26 -3.79 4.55
N MET A 114 -8.69 -5.02 4.84
CA MET A 114 -8.15 -5.79 5.96
C MET A 114 -6.86 -6.50 5.51
N LEU A 115 -5.72 -5.92 5.86
CA LEU A 115 -4.39 -6.43 5.53
C LEU A 115 -4.01 -7.61 6.43
N GLN A 116 -3.40 -8.63 5.86
CA GLN A 116 -2.86 -9.79 6.57
C GLN A 116 -1.58 -10.30 5.91
N ASN A 117 -0.72 -10.96 6.70
CA ASN A 117 0.54 -11.50 6.19
C ASN A 117 0.28 -12.49 5.04
N GLY A 118 0.99 -12.27 3.93
CA GLY A 118 0.90 -13.07 2.71
C GLY A 118 0.05 -12.46 1.60
N ASP A 119 -0.77 -11.43 1.89
CA ASP A 119 -1.50 -10.72 0.82
C ASP A 119 -0.51 -10.14 -0.20
N LYS A 120 -0.91 -10.18 -1.47
CA LYS A 120 -0.05 -9.79 -2.59
C LYS A 120 -0.61 -8.60 -3.32
N ILE A 121 0.29 -7.71 -3.72
CA ILE A 121 -0.01 -6.56 -4.54
C ILE A 121 0.83 -6.67 -5.81
N VAL A 122 0.19 -6.57 -6.97
CA VAL A 122 0.85 -6.58 -8.27
C VAL A 122 0.42 -5.34 -9.04
N PHE A 123 1.34 -4.71 -9.74
CA PHE A 123 1.03 -3.63 -10.67
C PHE A 123 2.04 -3.65 -11.82
N TYR A 124 1.70 -2.96 -12.90
CA TYR A 124 2.57 -2.77 -14.04
C TYR A 124 2.88 -1.29 -14.17
N THR A 125 4.12 -0.95 -14.50
CA THR A 125 4.51 0.43 -14.73
C THR A 125 5.37 0.59 -15.96
N ASN A 126 5.29 1.76 -16.57
CA ASN A 126 6.07 2.19 -17.72
C ASN A 126 6.36 3.69 -17.56
N SER A 127 7.45 4.16 -18.14
CA SER A 127 7.74 5.58 -18.23
C SER A 127 8.04 6.01 -19.65
N LEU A 128 7.65 7.24 -19.96
CA LEU A 128 8.20 7.97 -21.09
C LEU A 128 9.23 8.95 -20.54
N THR A 129 10.47 8.73 -20.92
CA THR A 129 11.59 9.61 -20.57
C THR A 129 11.87 10.52 -21.75
N LEU A 130 11.75 11.82 -21.55
CA LEU A 130 12.03 12.83 -22.57
C LEU A 130 13.43 13.45 -22.42
N ASP A 131 14.07 13.30 -21.26
CA ASP A 131 15.30 14.03 -20.88
C ASP A 131 16.24 13.33 -19.88
N LEU A 132 16.02 12.04 -19.57
CA LEU A 132 16.91 11.23 -18.72
C LEU A 132 16.98 11.69 -17.25
N THR A 133 15.83 11.91 -16.62
CA THR A 133 15.76 12.31 -15.20
C THR A 133 15.63 11.14 -14.23
N ALA A 134 16.21 11.29 -13.04
CA ALA A 134 15.93 10.45 -11.88
C ALA A 134 14.41 10.33 -11.63
N THR A 135 13.90 9.11 -11.46
CA THR A 135 12.46 8.82 -11.33
C THR A 135 12.31 7.55 -10.50
N GLY A 136 11.45 7.56 -9.48
CA GLY A 136 11.19 6.40 -8.63
C GLY A 136 9.70 6.24 -8.33
N LEU A 137 9.26 5.01 -8.12
CA LEU A 137 7.89 4.70 -7.69
C LEU A 137 7.96 3.75 -6.49
N GLU A 138 7.17 4.04 -5.47
CA GLU A 138 7.12 3.25 -4.25
C GLU A 138 5.74 2.62 -4.09
N LEU A 139 5.69 1.35 -3.72
CA LEU A 139 4.50 0.71 -3.19
C LEU A 139 4.58 0.74 -1.67
N ARG A 140 3.66 1.45 -1.02
CA ARG A 140 3.67 1.69 0.42
C ARG A 140 2.39 1.20 1.08
N MET A 141 2.45 0.93 2.37
CA MET A 141 1.36 0.40 3.18
C MET A 141 1.16 1.23 4.44
N ASN A 142 -0.09 1.63 4.69
CA ASN A 142 -0.54 2.12 5.99
C ASN A 142 -1.13 0.96 6.77
N LYS A 143 -0.48 0.58 7.87
CA LYS A 143 -0.91 -0.50 8.78
C LYS A 143 -1.41 0.02 10.14
N HIS A 144 -1.46 1.34 10.30
CA HIS A 144 -1.76 2.01 11.57
C HIS A 144 -3.25 2.36 11.67
N ASN A 145 -3.84 2.77 10.55
CA ASN A 145 -5.24 3.18 10.46
C ASN A 145 -5.76 3.09 9.01
N ASN A 146 -7.03 3.43 8.79
CA ASN A 146 -7.66 3.46 7.47
C ASN A 146 -7.75 4.86 6.84
N GLY A 147 -6.94 5.81 7.32
CA GLY A 147 -6.83 7.17 6.82
C GLY A 147 -5.97 7.29 5.56
N THR A 148 -5.90 8.50 5.02
CA THR A 148 -5.15 8.84 3.79
C THR A 148 -4.05 9.88 4.06
N ASN A 149 -3.54 9.94 5.29
CA ASN A 149 -2.45 10.85 5.65
C ASN A 149 -1.13 10.38 5.00
N VAL A 150 -0.77 11.03 3.89
CA VAL A 150 0.43 10.74 3.09
C VAL A 150 1.59 11.70 3.37
N GLY A 151 1.55 12.42 4.49
CA GLY A 151 2.60 13.36 4.89
C GLY A 151 2.72 14.59 3.99
N ASP A 152 3.95 15.06 3.80
CA ASP A 152 4.30 16.21 2.95
C ASP A 152 5.75 16.10 2.42
N GLY A 153 5.96 16.44 1.15
CA GLY A 153 7.26 16.34 0.50
C GLY A 153 7.85 14.93 0.62
N ASP A 154 8.95 14.80 1.36
CA ASP A 154 9.66 13.54 1.61
C ASP A 154 8.97 12.64 2.66
N ASP A 155 8.19 13.22 3.58
CA ASP A 155 7.49 12.49 4.63
C ASP A 155 6.37 11.60 4.03
N PRO A 156 6.37 10.27 4.26
CA PRO A 156 5.33 9.37 3.78
C PRO A 156 4.05 9.38 4.63
N GLY A 157 4.03 10.09 5.77
CA GLY A 157 2.92 10.05 6.71
C GLY A 157 2.69 8.65 7.27
N ASP A 158 1.43 8.18 7.25
CA ASP A 158 1.05 6.89 7.81
C ASP A 158 1.43 5.70 6.89
N PHE A 159 1.92 5.97 5.67
CA PHE A 159 2.37 4.95 4.71
C PHE A 159 3.87 4.65 4.88
N ASP A 160 4.31 4.47 6.12
CA ASP A 160 5.73 4.34 6.48
C ASP A 160 6.36 2.99 6.09
N GLU A 161 5.56 1.95 5.83
CA GLU A 161 6.06 0.64 5.35
C GLU A 161 6.16 0.59 3.82
N THR A 162 7.36 0.37 3.29
CA THR A 162 7.58 0.13 1.85
C THR A 162 7.55 -1.37 1.54
N LEU A 163 6.67 -1.77 0.62
CA LEU A 163 6.52 -3.16 0.17
C LEU A 163 7.42 -3.48 -1.03
N THR A 164 7.58 -2.53 -1.95
CA THR A 164 8.48 -2.64 -3.11
C THR A 164 8.80 -1.25 -3.67
N THR A 165 9.89 -1.14 -4.42
CA THR A 165 10.34 0.09 -5.06
C THR A 165 10.73 -0.18 -6.51
N VAL A 166 10.43 0.79 -7.38
CA VAL A 166 10.87 0.84 -8.78
C VAL A 166 11.94 1.92 -8.86
N ASN A 167 13.12 1.55 -9.38
CA ASN A 167 14.28 2.44 -9.48
C ASN A 167 14.67 3.08 -8.14
N THR A 168 15.00 2.25 -7.14
CA THR A 168 15.29 2.68 -5.76
C THR A 168 16.39 3.75 -5.67
N PHE A 169 17.43 3.63 -6.48
CA PHE A 169 18.57 4.55 -6.50
C PHE A 169 18.40 5.71 -7.49
N GLN A 170 17.24 5.78 -8.13
CA GLN A 170 16.89 6.76 -9.16
C GLN A 170 17.95 6.87 -10.27
N THR A 171 18.49 5.72 -10.67
CA THR A 171 19.48 5.63 -11.74
C THR A 171 18.83 5.97 -13.08
N VAL A 172 19.68 6.40 -14.00
CA VAL A 172 19.30 6.85 -15.34
C VAL A 172 20.16 6.09 -16.33
N ASN A 173 19.56 5.55 -17.40
CA ASN A 173 20.24 4.76 -18.43
C ASN A 173 21.03 3.56 -17.90
N ALA A 174 20.56 2.98 -16.79
CA ALA A 174 21.14 1.80 -16.19
C ALA A 174 20.14 0.64 -16.25
N ALA A 175 20.63 -0.59 -16.11
CA ALA A 175 19.78 -1.78 -16.15
C ALA A 175 18.70 -1.79 -15.05
N ASP A 176 18.92 -1.07 -13.95
CA ASP A 176 18.02 -0.91 -12.81
C ASP A 176 17.25 0.42 -12.81
N SER A 177 17.39 1.22 -13.87
CA SER A 177 16.62 2.46 -14.05
C SER A 177 15.13 2.19 -14.26
N TYR A 178 14.33 3.25 -14.20
CA TYR A 178 12.88 3.14 -14.38
C TYR A 178 12.53 2.51 -15.74
N PRO A 179 11.63 1.53 -15.80
CA PRO A 179 11.34 0.80 -17.05
C PRO A 179 10.63 1.67 -18.09
N THR A 180 11.11 1.61 -19.35
CA THR A 180 10.51 2.26 -20.53
C THR A 180 9.60 1.32 -21.36
N THR A 181 9.30 0.16 -20.80
CA THR A 181 8.27 -0.77 -21.28
C THR A 181 7.48 -1.28 -20.08
N TRP A 182 6.20 -1.61 -20.27
CA TRP A 182 5.36 -2.15 -19.20
C TRP A 182 6.00 -3.34 -18.48
N THR A 183 6.35 -3.11 -17.22
CA THR A 183 7.09 -4.06 -16.38
C THR A 183 6.32 -4.33 -15.11
N ARG A 184 6.26 -5.61 -14.72
CA ARG A 184 5.53 -6.09 -13.55
C ARG A 184 6.35 -5.91 -12.27
N PHE A 185 5.72 -5.41 -11.23
CA PHE A 185 6.26 -5.38 -9.86
C PHE A 185 5.29 -6.06 -8.89
N GLU A 186 5.83 -6.57 -7.77
CA GLU A 186 5.06 -7.25 -6.73
C GLU A 186 5.55 -6.83 -5.34
N GLY A 187 4.60 -6.61 -4.43
CA GLY A 187 4.82 -6.49 -2.99
C GLY A 187 4.05 -7.56 -2.24
N THR A 188 4.55 -7.97 -1.07
CA THR A 188 3.86 -8.92 -0.18
C THR A 188 3.74 -8.32 1.22
N VAL A 189 2.55 -8.34 1.79
CA VAL A 189 2.29 -7.89 3.16
C VAL A 189 2.98 -8.86 4.14
N ARG A 190 3.80 -8.33 5.04
CA ARG A 190 4.54 -9.08 6.07
C ARG A 190 4.63 -8.27 7.37
N GLY A 191 5.06 -8.91 8.45
CA GLY A 191 5.40 -8.24 9.71
C GLY A 191 4.19 -7.81 10.56
N LEU A 192 2.97 -8.22 10.23
CA LEU A 192 1.78 -7.95 11.03
C LEU A 192 1.63 -8.97 12.17
N ASN A 193 1.36 -8.50 13.40
CA ASN A 193 1.09 -9.39 14.54
C ASN A 193 -0.29 -10.07 14.45
N LYS A 194 -1.23 -9.39 13.81
CA LYS A 194 -2.59 -9.84 13.49
C LYS A 194 -3.07 -9.05 12.28
N PRO A 195 -4.16 -9.46 11.61
CA PRO A 195 -4.73 -8.64 10.56
C PRO A 195 -5.12 -7.24 11.06
N VAL A 196 -4.92 -6.23 10.21
CA VAL A 196 -5.20 -4.83 10.51
C VAL A 196 -5.99 -4.18 9.38
N GLU A 197 -6.91 -3.28 9.72
CA GLU A 197 -7.53 -2.44 8.70
C GLU A 197 -6.53 -1.34 8.30
N GLY A 198 -6.28 -1.21 7.00
CA GLY A 198 -5.28 -0.29 6.47
C GLY A 198 -5.48 0.02 5.00
N ARG A 199 -4.44 0.53 4.35
CA ARG A 199 -4.44 0.90 2.92
C ARG A 199 -3.11 0.60 2.25
N ILE A 200 -3.17 0.45 0.93
CA ILE A 200 -2.00 0.41 0.06
C ILE A 200 -1.96 1.68 -0.78
N ALA A 201 -0.77 2.19 -1.07
CA ALA A 201 -0.61 3.32 -1.95
C ALA A 201 0.56 3.15 -2.92
N LEU A 202 0.44 3.76 -4.09
CA LEU A 202 1.53 3.99 -5.02
C LEU A 202 1.97 5.45 -4.85
N ARG A 203 3.27 5.69 -4.66
CA ARG A 203 3.85 7.03 -4.58
C ARG A 203 4.86 7.22 -5.70
N TYR A 204 4.56 8.10 -6.64
CA TYR A 204 5.57 8.64 -7.54
C TYR A 204 6.43 9.61 -6.72
N PHE A 205 7.70 9.24 -6.53
CA PHE A 205 8.61 9.90 -5.61
C PHE A 205 9.96 10.21 -6.24
N VAL A 206 10.36 11.49 -6.17
CA VAL A 206 11.69 11.97 -6.53
C VAL A 206 12.13 12.92 -5.43
N PRO A 207 13.07 12.52 -4.56
CA PRO A 207 13.53 13.38 -3.49
C PRO A 207 14.37 14.53 -4.05
N HIS A 208 14.40 15.62 -3.31
CA HIS A 208 15.09 16.87 -3.66
C HIS A 208 16.54 16.66 -4.13
N ASN A 209 17.27 15.72 -3.53
CA ASN A 209 18.69 15.50 -3.83
C ASN A 209 19.01 14.78 -5.15
N TYR A 210 18.02 14.31 -5.92
CA TYR A 210 18.23 13.59 -7.18
C TYR A 210 17.88 14.39 -8.43
N GLN A 211 17.47 15.66 -8.30
CA GLN A 211 17.01 16.47 -9.43
C GLN A 211 18.17 17.17 -10.17
N TYR A 212 18.91 16.44 -11.00
CA TYR A 212 19.61 17.07 -12.12
C TYR A 212 18.59 17.35 -13.22
N ASN A 213 18.37 18.64 -13.51
CA ASN A 213 17.68 19.18 -14.68
C ASN A 213 16.23 18.70 -14.87
N ALA A 214 15.30 19.33 -14.16
CA ALA A 214 14.04 19.80 -14.74
C ALA A 214 13.26 18.80 -15.64
N ALA A 215 12.88 17.67 -15.06
CA ALA A 215 11.51 17.12 -15.05
C ALA A 215 10.65 17.10 -16.33
N THR A 216 10.89 16.14 -17.24
CA THR A 216 9.90 15.79 -18.29
C THR A 216 9.52 14.31 -18.35
N THR A 217 9.84 13.52 -17.31
CA THR A 217 9.41 12.11 -17.23
C THR A 217 7.93 11.96 -16.88
N ILE A 218 7.25 11.13 -17.66
CA ILE A 218 5.88 10.66 -17.41
C ILE A 218 5.98 9.26 -16.87
N VAL A 219 5.27 9.00 -15.77
CA VAL A 219 5.19 7.68 -15.15
C VAL A 219 3.76 7.18 -15.27
N ALA A 220 3.59 5.94 -15.73
CA ALA A 220 2.29 5.31 -15.88
C ALA A 220 2.21 4.04 -15.02
N VAL A 221 1.05 3.76 -14.45
CA VAL A 221 0.72 2.53 -13.73
C VAL A 221 -0.62 1.99 -14.23
N ASP A 222 -0.67 0.68 -14.42
CA ASP A 222 -1.85 -0.04 -14.88
C ASP A 222 -1.96 -1.42 -14.19
N ARG A 223 -3.17 -2.00 -14.24
CA ARG A 223 -3.54 -3.31 -13.71
C ARG A 223 -3.03 -3.54 -12.30
N PHE A 224 -3.41 -2.64 -11.38
CA PHE A 224 -3.20 -2.86 -9.96
C PHE A 224 -4.09 -4.01 -9.52
N THR A 225 -3.52 -5.01 -8.85
CA THR A 225 -4.25 -6.15 -8.30
C THR A 225 -3.83 -6.37 -6.86
N TYR A 226 -4.81 -6.38 -5.97
CA TYR A 226 -4.67 -6.89 -4.61
C TYR A 226 -5.25 -8.30 -4.54
N THR A 227 -4.48 -9.26 -4.04
CA THR A 227 -4.91 -10.64 -3.81
C THR A 227 -4.82 -10.96 -2.33
N SER A 228 -5.97 -11.21 -1.72
CA SER A 228 -6.04 -11.63 -0.33
C SER A 228 -5.71 -13.12 -0.21
N VAL A 229 -4.90 -13.48 0.78
CA VAL A 229 -4.66 -14.88 1.11
C VAL A 229 -5.94 -15.50 1.66
N LYS A 230 -6.36 -16.62 1.07
CA LYS A 230 -7.42 -17.45 1.65
C LYS A 230 -6.81 -18.24 2.81
N LYS A 231 -7.37 -18.08 4.02
CA LYS A 231 -7.08 -18.96 5.15
C LYS A 231 -8.19 -19.98 5.30
#